data_AF-A0A9X2E4S6-F1
#
_entry.id   AF-A0A9X2E4S6-F1
#
_cell.length_a   1.000
_cell.length_b   1.000
_cell.length_c   1.000
_cell.angle_alpha   90.00
_cell.angle_beta   90.00
_cell.angle_gamma   90.00
#
_symmetry.space_group_name_H-M   'P 1'
#
loop_
_entity.id
_entity.type
_entity.pdbx_description
1 polymer ?
#
loop_
_entity_poly.entity_id
_entity_poly.type
_entity_poly.pdbx_seq_one_letter_code
_entity_poly.pdbx_strand_id
1 'polypeptide(L)'
;MAELSPFVASVSTRIARRAADYAAEIDRGGHPERDLLDIFNTHVEAVLAEYNPPGVRRAVEGLVFDHLYTAARHPARDEEGWRVPSALLAALVAAEVEFRGPLRLSAIQSTVLAEVYERLGPRLSRAKLPSHAVLCYRRAMALYRMNEDVDGEDRCGLELARARTRTHPRGPRRWAGHISDVLCGYGYRPFWLLGWVAAQLVIFTATGLLLAGNASTAETVYMCVTSFLNPLGPGDTQNLHAAARPLFAVESWAGTVSMSVFFALLVRKWFRM
;
A
#
# COMPACT_ATOMS: atom_id res chain seq x y z
N MET A 1 -2.56 22.03 26.83
CA MET A 1 -2.79 20.57 26.78
C MET A 1 -3.95 20.29 27.70
N ALA A 2 -5.03 19.68 27.21
CA ALA A 2 -6.14 19.29 28.09
C ALA A 2 -5.63 18.27 29.12
N GLU A 3 -6.06 18.39 30.38
CA GLU A 3 -5.70 17.41 31.41
C GLU A 3 -6.26 16.04 31.04
N LEU A 4 -5.39 15.03 31.01
CA LEU A 4 -5.79 13.66 30.74
C LEU A 4 -6.58 13.12 31.93
N SER A 5 -7.68 12.41 31.65
CA SER A 5 -8.38 11.63 32.67
C SER A 5 -7.40 10.67 33.37
N PRO A 6 -7.49 10.48 34.70
CA PRO A 6 -6.62 9.57 35.44
C PRO A 6 -6.58 8.14 34.86
N PHE A 7 -7.72 7.67 34.34
CA PHE A 7 -7.81 6.38 33.65
C PHE A 7 -6.96 6.37 32.37
N VAL A 8 -7.12 7.38 31.52
CA VAL A 8 -6.38 7.50 30.25
C VAL A 8 -4.89 7.62 30.53
N ALA A 9 -4.48 8.42 31.51
CA ALA A 9 -3.08 8.58 31.90
C ALA A 9 -2.46 7.25 32.39
N SER A 10 -3.19 6.49 33.22
CA SER A 10 -2.75 5.18 33.71
C SER A 10 -2.56 4.16 32.57
N VAL A 11 -3.57 4.02 31.70
CA VAL A 11 -3.48 3.10 30.54
C VAL A 11 -2.39 3.53 29.57
N SER A 12 -2.24 4.84 29.32
CA SER A 12 -1.22 5.36 28.40
C SER A 12 0.20 5.12 28.93
N THR A 13 0.39 5.23 30.25
CA THR A 13 1.66 4.87 30.91
C THR A 13 1.98 3.39 30.73
N ARG A 14 0.97 2.52 30.84
CA ARG A 14 1.12 1.08 30.60
C ARG A 14 1.47 0.80 29.13
N ILE A 15 0.77 1.42 28.20
CA ILE A 15 1.05 1.31 26.75
C ILE A 15 2.49 1.75 26.46
N ALA A 16 2.92 2.90 26.99
CA ALA A 16 4.28 3.41 26.79
C ALA A 16 5.33 2.43 27.34
N ARG A 17 5.13 1.88 28.55
CA ARG A 17 6.03 0.87 29.12
C ARG A 17 6.11 -0.38 28.26
N ARG A 18 4.98 -0.94 27.83
CA ARG A 18 4.95 -2.13 26.96
C ARG A 18 5.60 -1.86 25.60
N ALA A 19 5.41 -0.66 25.06
CA ALA A 19 6.03 -0.25 23.81
C ALA A 19 7.56 -0.11 23.94
N ALA A 20 8.04 0.39 25.07
CA ALA A 20 9.46 0.42 25.41
C ALA A 20 10.06 -0.99 25.55
N ASP A 21 9.41 -1.88 26.30
CA ASP A 21 9.81 -3.29 26.42
C ASP A 21 9.91 -3.94 25.03
N TYR A 22 8.89 -3.72 24.20
CA TYR A 22 8.83 -4.25 22.85
C TYR A 22 9.87 -3.62 21.90
N ALA A 23 10.16 -2.32 22.05
CA ALA A 23 11.24 -1.65 21.31
C ALA A 23 12.59 -2.31 21.61
N ALA A 24 12.85 -2.60 22.89
CA ALA A 24 14.08 -3.28 23.31
C ALA A 24 14.18 -4.71 22.75
N GLU A 25 13.07 -5.42 22.57
CA GLU A 25 13.06 -6.73 21.92
C GLU A 25 13.33 -6.67 20.42
N ILE A 26 12.73 -5.68 19.73
CA ILE A 26 13.00 -5.43 18.31
C ILE A 26 14.49 -5.09 18.10
N ASP A 27 15.08 -4.31 19.01
CA ASP A 27 16.47 -3.85 18.92
C ASP A 27 17.47 -4.99 19.18
N ARG A 28 17.15 -5.91 20.10
CA ARG A 28 17.93 -7.14 20.31
C ARG A 28 18.06 -8.01 19.07
N GLY A 29 17.14 -7.90 18.10
CA GLY A 29 17.28 -8.50 16.77
C GLY A 29 17.25 -10.03 16.72
N GLY A 30 16.78 -10.70 17.79
CA GLY A 30 16.82 -12.16 17.93
C GLY A 30 15.69 -12.92 17.23
N HIS A 31 14.66 -12.22 16.73
CA HIS A 31 13.45 -12.84 16.19
C HIS A 31 13.19 -12.42 14.74
N PRO A 32 12.72 -13.34 13.87
CA PRO A 32 12.16 -12.94 12.60
C PRO A 32 10.93 -12.06 12.83
N GLU A 33 10.67 -11.14 11.90
CA GLU A 33 9.62 -10.13 12.06
C GLU A 33 8.21 -10.71 12.27
N ARG A 34 7.95 -11.92 11.77
CA ARG A 34 6.67 -12.60 11.98
C ARG A 34 6.44 -12.92 13.44
N ASP A 35 7.45 -13.46 14.12
CA ASP A 35 7.37 -13.80 15.54
C ASP A 35 7.26 -12.53 16.39
N LEU A 36 7.85 -11.42 15.93
CA LEU A 36 7.68 -10.11 16.57
C LEU A 36 6.20 -9.67 16.57
N LEU A 37 5.37 -10.04 15.58
CA LEU A 37 3.94 -9.72 15.59
C LEU A 37 3.17 -10.51 16.66
N ASP A 38 3.57 -11.75 16.96
CA ASP A 38 2.96 -12.55 18.01
C ASP A 38 3.28 -11.98 19.39
N ILE A 39 4.53 -11.54 19.59
CA ILE A 39 4.94 -10.85 20.82
C ILE A 39 4.20 -9.51 20.95
N PHE A 40 4.08 -8.75 19.86
CA PHE A 40 3.28 -7.53 19.83
C PHE A 40 1.82 -7.79 20.25
N ASN A 41 1.20 -8.86 19.74
CA ASN A 41 -0.17 -9.23 20.13
C ASN A 41 -0.26 -9.54 21.62
N THR A 42 0.75 -10.18 22.20
CA THR A 42 0.82 -10.45 23.65
C THR A 42 0.84 -9.14 24.46
N HIS A 43 1.60 -8.14 24.02
CA HIS A 43 1.60 -6.82 24.66
C HIS A 43 0.26 -6.11 24.56
N VAL A 44 -0.40 -6.17 23.38
CA VAL A 44 -1.75 -5.61 23.19
C VAL A 44 -2.76 -6.30 24.09
N GLU A 45 -2.72 -7.63 24.19
CA GLU A 45 -3.63 -8.42 25.02
C GLU A 45 -3.44 -8.15 26.51
N ALA A 46 -2.19 -7.98 26.97
CA ALA A 46 -1.92 -7.56 28.34
C ALA A 46 -2.54 -6.19 28.66
N VAL A 47 -2.55 -5.25 27.72
CA VAL A 47 -3.22 -3.96 27.91
C VAL A 47 -4.74 -4.12 27.91
N LEU A 48 -5.30 -4.90 26.97
CA LEU A 48 -6.73 -5.14 26.85
C LEU A 48 -7.33 -5.87 28.06
N ALA A 49 -6.61 -6.85 28.63
CA ALA A 49 -7.07 -7.61 29.80
C ALA A 49 -7.35 -6.72 31.01
N GLU A 50 -6.63 -5.61 31.12
CA GLU A 50 -6.76 -4.63 32.19
C GLU A 50 -7.49 -3.34 31.74
N TYR A 51 -7.99 -3.31 30.49
CA TYR A 51 -8.68 -2.15 29.91
C TYR A 51 -10.17 -2.18 30.28
N ASN A 52 -10.52 -1.52 31.39
CA ASN A 52 -11.91 -1.35 31.81
C ASN A 52 -12.32 0.14 31.73
N PRO A 53 -12.85 0.61 30.59
CA PRO A 53 -13.17 2.02 30.41
C PRO A 53 -14.29 2.45 31.37
N PRO A 54 -14.18 3.62 32.03
CA PRO A 54 -15.27 4.13 32.86
C PRO A 54 -16.51 4.34 31.99
N GLY A 55 -17.68 3.87 32.45
CA GLY A 55 -18.95 3.86 31.69
C GLY A 55 -19.56 5.24 31.38
N VAL A 56 -18.77 6.31 31.46
CA VAL A 56 -19.22 7.69 31.28
C VAL A 56 -19.07 8.10 29.81
N ARG A 57 -20.15 8.68 29.27
CA ARG A 57 -20.28 9.27 27.93
C ARG A 57 -18.99 9.95 27.49
N ARG A 58 -18.36 9.43 26.44
CA ARG A 58 -17.16 10.02 25.84
C ARG A 58 -17.48 11.36 25.18
N ALA A 59 -16.48 12.25 25.18
CA ALA A 59 -16.43 13.36 24.25
C ALA A 59 -16.59 12.81 22.82
N VAL A 60 -17.56 13.36 22.10
CA VAL A 60 -18.26 12.71 20.98
C VAL A 60 -17.36 12.49 19.73
N GLU A 61 -16.18 13.12 19.66
CA GLU A 61 -15.47 13.29 18.38
C GLU A 61 -14.02 12.77 18.35
N GLY A 62 -13.42 12.38 19.48
CA GLY A 62 -11.99 12.03 19.56
C GLY A 62 -11.69 10.56 19.83
N LEU A 63 -10.47 10.13 19.47
CA LEU A 63 -9.87 8.89 19.96
C LEU A 63 -9.33 9.08 21.38
N VAL A 64 -9.22 8.00 22.16
CA VAL A 64 -8.83 8.02 23.58
C VAL A 64 -7.37 8.38 23.71
N PHE A 65 -6.55 7.84 22.82
CA PHE A 65 -5.09 7.92 22.89
C PHE A 65 -4.52 8.94 21.90
N ASP A 66 -5.26 10.00 21.57
CA ASP A 66 -4.82 11.02 20.60
C ASP A 66 -3.44 11.62 20.91
N HIS A 67 -3.12 11.79 22.19
CA HIS A 67 -1.81 12.24 22.63
C HIS A 67 -0.66 11.28 22.27
N LEU A 68 -0.89 9.95 22.27
CA LEU A 68 0.09 8.96 21.84
C LEU A 68 0.28 9.01 20.32
N TYR A 69 -0.81 9.20 19.56
CA TYR A 69 -0.73 9.37 18.11
C TYR A 69 0.00 10.66 17.74
N THR A 70 -0.22 11.74 18.50
CA THR A 70 0.48 13.01 18.35
C THR A 70 1.97 12.88 18.67
N ALA A 71 2.33 12.19 19.76
CA ALA A 71 3.73 11.90 20.09
C ALA A 71 4.43 11.10 18.97
N ALA A 72 3.74 10.12 18.38
CA ALA A 72 4.27 9.36 17.25
C ALA A 72 4.45 10.19 15.96
N ARG A 73 3.83 11.38 15.84
CA ARG A 73 4.04 12.29 14.69
C ARG A 73 5.45 12.84 14.64
N HIS A 74 5.98 13.18 15.80
CA HIS A 74 7.31 13.73 15.98
C HIS A 74 7.96 12.99 17.14
N PRO A 75 8.33 11.71 16.95
CA PRO A 75 8.87 10.91 18.03
C PRO A 75 10.14 11.59 18.54
N ALA A 76 10.18 11.88 19.84
CA ALA A 76 11.41 12.25 20.49
C ALA A 76 12.42 11.10 20.33
N ARG A 77 13.71 11.42 20.36
CA ARG A 77 14.72 10.36 20.47
C ARG A 77 14.52 9.69 21.82
N ASP A 78 14.37 8.37 21.80
CA ASP A 78 14.40 7.58 23.03
C ASP A 78 15.77 7.75 23.69
N GLU A 79 15.80 7.83 25.02
CA GLU A 79 17.04 7.97 25.79
C GLU A 79 17.98 6.77 25.56
N GLU A 80 17.38 5.61 25.32
CA GLU A 80 18.02 4.34 25.05
C GLU A 80 18.52 4.21 23.60
N GLY A 81 18.15 5.14 22.70
CA GLY A 81 18.62 5.15 21.32
C GLY A 81 18.14 3.99 20.44
N TRP A 82 16.99 3.40 20.76
CA TRP A 82 16.43 2.26 20.03
C TRP A 82 16.26 2.54 18.53
N ARG A 83 16.46 1.49 17.71
CA ARG A 83 16.26 1.57 16.25
C ARG A 83 14.87 2.04 15.85
N VAL A 84 13.85 1.63 16.60
CA VAL A 84 12.45 1.97 16.35
C VAL A 84 11.94 2.82 17.51
N PRO A 85 11.49 4.06 17.27
CA PRO A 85 11.05 4.93 18.36
C PRO A 85 9.91 4.31 19.17
N SER A 86 10.05 4.28 20.49
CA SER A 86 9.04 3.70 21.39
C SER A 86 7.68 4.37 21.24
N ALA A 87 7.65 5.68 20.99
CA ALA A 87 6.44 6.45 20.72
C ALA A 87 5.67 5.92 19.49
N LEU A 88 6.38 5.43 18.46
CA LEU A 88 5.75 4.83 17.28
C LEU A 88 5.07 3.51 17.61
N LEU A 89 5.71 2.68 18.44
CA LEU A 89 5.16 1.40 18.89
C LEU A 89 4.03 1.61 19.90
N ALA A 90 4.12 2.63 20.76
CA ALA A 90 3.07 3.03 21.68
C ALA A 90 1.80 3.44 20.93
N ALA A 91 1.94 4.24 19.87
CA ALA A 91 0.83 4.57 18.99
C ALA A 91 0.23 3.33 18.31
N LEU A 92 1.04 2.36 17.89
CA LEU A 92 0.53 1.13 17.29
C LEU A 92 -0.22 0.25 18.30
N VAL A 93 0.30 0.09 19.52
CA VAL A 93 -0.38 -0.64 20.62
C VAL A 93 -1.69 0.07 20.96
N ALA A 94 -1.68 1.41 21.10
CA ALA A 94 -2.87 2.20 21.36
C ALA A 94 -3.94 2.03 20.27
N ALA A 95 -3.54 2.04 18.99
CA ALA A 95 -4.43 1.84 17.87
C ALA A 95 -5.07 0.44 17.89
N GLU A 96 -4.31 -0.63 18.19
CA GLU A 96 -4.88 -1.98 18.32
C GLU A 96 -5.78 -2.12 19.54
N VAL A 97 -5.46 -1.45 20.67
CA VAL A 97 -6.33 -1.44 21.85
C VAL A 97 -7.66 -0.76 21.54
N GLU A 98 -7.66 0.33 20.78
CA GLU A 98 -8.91 0.98 20.32
C GLU A 98 -9.66 0.15 19.28
N PHE A 99 -8.94 -0.49 18.35
CA PHE A 99 -9.53 -1.36 17.32
C PHE A 99 -10.18 -2.62 17.89
N ARG A 100 -9.53 -3.28 18.86
CA ARG A 100 -9.99 -4.53 19.50
C ARG A 100 -10.81 -4.28 20.77
N GLY A 101 -10.85 -3.04 21.25
CA GLY A 101 -11.44 -2.67 22.53
C GLY A 101 -12.94 -2.98 22.60
N PRO A 102 -13.50 -3.07 23.81
CA PRO A 102 -14.93 -3.37 24.02
C PRO A 102 -15.86 -2.26 23.53
N LEU A 103 -15.31 -1.12 23.10
CA LEU A 103 -16.06 0.06 22.76
C LEU A 103 -16.30 0.11 21.26
N ARG A 104 -17.57 0.25 20.90
CA ARG A 104 -17.95 0.48 19.52
C ARG A 104 -17.50 1.89 19.12
N LEU A 105 -16.65 1.96 18.11
CA LEU A 105 -16.24 3.22 17.49
C LEU A 105 -17.41 3.79 16.69
N SER A 106 -17.62 5.10 16.78
CA SER A 106 -18.49 5.80 15.83
C SER A 106 -17.89 5.78 14.42
N ALA A 107 -18.68 6.04 13.38
CA ALA A 107 -18.16 6.14 12.02
C ALA A 107 -16.99 7.15 11.91
N ILE A 108 -17.11 8.31 12.57
CA ILE A 108 -16.06 9.33 12.63
C ILE A 108 -14.80 8.76 13.30
N GLN A 109 -14.93 8.11 14.45
CA GLN A 109 -13.78 7.51 15.16
C GLN A 109 -13.12 6.40 14.33
N SER A 110 -13.90 5.57 13.64
CA SER A 110 -13.38 4.54 12.73
C SER A 110 -12.55 5.16 11.60
N THR A 111 -13.01 6.27 11.01
CA THR A 111 -12.24 6.98 9.98
C THR A 111 -10.95 7.57 10.56
N VAL A 112 -11.02 8.24 11.71
CA VAL A 112 -9.82 8.81 12.37
C VAL A 112 -8.81 7.71 12.73
N LEU A 113 -9.27 6.56 13.22
CA LEU A 113 -8.41 5.42 13.52
C LEU A 113 -7.82 4.80 12.25
N ALA A 114 -8.59 4.74 11.15
CA ALA A 114 -8.10 4.29 9.86
C ALA A 114 -6.93 5.16 9.37
N GLU A 115 -7.06 6.49 9.48
CA GLU A 115 -5.97 7.42 9.15
C GLU A 115 -4.76 7.27 10.07
N VAL A 116 -4.97 6.97 11.36
CA VAL A 116 -3.86 6.69 12.29
C VAL A 116 -3.06 5.49 11.77
N TYR A 117 -3.72 4.37 11.45
CA TYR A 117 -3.05 3.21 10.87
C TYR A 117 -2.38 3.52 9.53
N GLU A 118 -3.05 4.26 8.64
CA GLU A 118 -2.49 4.68 7.35
C GLU A 118 -1.20 5.49 7.53
N ARG A 119 -1.15 6.39 8.53
CA ARG A 119 0.05 7.19 8.87
C ARG A 119 1.15 6.38 9.54
N LEU A 120 0.82 5.36 10.34
CA LEU A 120 1.80 4.50 11.01
C LEU A 120 2.50 3.56 10.02
N GLY A 121 1.76 3.01 9.04
CA GLY A 121 2.27 2.08 8.03
C GLY A 121 3.61 2.48 7.37
N PRO A 122 3.74 3.67 6.74
CA PRO A 122 4.98 4.06 6.07
C PRO A 122 6.13 4.29 7.05
N ARG A 123 5.84 4.72 8.29
CA ARG A 123 6.86 4.92 9.33
C ARG A 123 7.44 3.59 9.80
N LEU A 124 6.59 2.60 10.06
CA LEU A 124 7.01 1.24 10.41
C LEU A 124 7.78 0.60 9.25
N SER A 125 7.33 0.80 8.01
CA SER A 125 8.07 0.30 6.85
C SER A 125 9.47 0.91 6.72
N ARG A 126 9.64 2.22 6.98
CA ARG A 126 10.97 2.89 7.02
C ARG A 126 11.83 2.38 8.17
N ALA A 127 11.21 2.05 9.31
CA ALA A 127 11.86 1.43 10.46
C ALA A 127 12.22 -0.06 10.25
N LYS A 128 12.12 -0.57 9.00
CA LYS A 128 12.37 -1.97 8.62
C LYS A 128 11.42 -2.97 9.28
N LEU A 129 10.18 -2.56 9.54
CA LEU A 129 9.08 -3.40 10.00
C LEU A 129 7.94 -3.49 8.95
N PRO A 130 8.18 -4.11 7.77
CA PRO A 130 7.17 -4.21 6.72
C PRO A 130 5.95 -5.07 7.10
N SER A 131 6.09 -6.09 7.95
CA SER A 131 4.98 -6.92 8.44
C SER A 131 4.06 -6.14 9.39
N HIS A 132 4.61 -5.26 10.24
CA HIS A 132 3.80 -4.31 11.02
C HIS A 132 3.10 -3.27 10.14
N ALA A 133 3.76 -2.81 9.08
CA ALA A 133 3.11 -1.96 8.09
C ALA A 133 1.94 -2.68 7.40
N VAL A 134 2.10 -3.97 7.07
CA VAL A 134 1.01 -4.81 6.54
C VAL A 134 -0.16 -4.90 7.52
N LEU A 135 0.11 -5.09 8.81
CA LEU A 135 -0.94 -5.06 9.84
C LEU A 135 -1.69 -3.73 9.81
N CYS A 136 -0.97 -2.61 9.83
CA CYS A 136 -1.57 -1.27 9.82
C CYS A 136 -2.48 -1.06 8.61
N TYR A 137 -1.99 -1.29 7.40
CA TYR A 137 -2.82 -1.09 6.20
C TYR A 137 -4.01 -2.05 6.14
N ARG A 138 -3.88 -3.28 6.64
CA ARG A 138 -5.01 -4.21 6.73
C ARG A 138 -6.09 -3.69 7.69
N ARG A 139 -5.71 -3.09 8.81
CA ARG A 139 -6.65 -2.47 9.77
C ARG A 139 -7.30 -1.22 9.19
N ALA A 140 -6.50 -0.34 8.58
CA ALA A 140 -7.00 0.86 7.91
C ALA A 140 -8.03 0.50 6.82
N MET A 141 -7.71 -0.44 5.92
CA MET A 141 -8.65 -0.93 4.91
C MET A 141 -9.95 -1.48 5.52
N ALA A 142 -9.85 -2.27 6.60
CA ALA A 142 -11.03 -2.83 7.24
C ALA A 142 -11.95 -1.73 7.80
N LEU A 143 -11.38 -0.69 8.41
CA LEU A 143 -12.12 0.46 8.93
C LEU A 143 -12.73 1.32 7.82
N TYR A 144 -11.97 1.63 6.75
CA TYR A 144 -12.49 2.37 5.60
C TYR A 144 -13.66 1.63 4.94
N ARG A 145 -13.52 0.31 4.75
CA ARG A 145 -14.60 -0.53 4.22
C ARG A 145 -15.84 -0.56 5.10
N MET A 146 -15.68 -0.60 6.43
CA MET A 146 -16.81 -0.52 7.36
C MET A 146 -17.56 0.81 7.27
N ASN A 147 -16.88 1.87 6.83
CA ASN A 147 -17.43 3.20 6.64
C ASN A 147 -17.78 3.53 5.18
N GLU A 148 -17.72 2.54 4.28
CA GLU A 148 -17.99 2.71 2.84
C GLU A 148 -17.10 3.77 2.14
N ASP A 149 -15.91 4.05 2.70
CA ASP A 149 -14.91 4.94 2.10
C ASP A 149 -14.04 4.16 1.11
N VAL A 150 -14.53 4.08 -0.13
CA VAL A 150 -13.89 3.34 -1.23
C VAL A 150 -12.51 3.90 -1.58
N ASP A 151 -12.34 5.22 -1.55
CA ASP A 151 -11.07 5.88 -1.86
C ASP A 151 -10.00 5.58 -0.79
N GLY A 152 -10.39 5.61 0.49
CA GLY A 152 -9.56 5.21 1.62
C GLY A 152 -9.16 3.73 1.56
N GLU A 153 -10.12 2.85 1.22
CA GLU A 153 -9.87 1.42 1.03
C GLU A 153 -8.86 1.17 -0.10
N ASP A 154 -9.04 1.79 -1.27
CA ASP A 154 -8.16 1.60 -2.42
C ASP A 154 -6.74 2.14 -2.17
N ARG A 155 -6.64 3.32 -1.53
CA ARG A 155 -5.35 3.92 -1.17
C ARG A 155 -4.58 3.03 -0.19
N CYS A 156 -5.24 2.53 0.86
CA CYS A 156 -4.62 1.59 1.80
C CYS A 156 -4.34 0.23 1.17
N GLY A 157 -5.16 -0.22 0.22
CA GLY A 157 -4.96 -1.47 -0.53
C GLY A 157 -3.71 -1.47 -1.38
N LEU A 158 -3.44 -0.36 -2.07
CA LEU A 158 -2.18 -0.18 -2.80
C LEU A 158 -0.97 -0.25 -1.86
N GLU A 159 -1.00 0.49 -0.75
CA GLU A 159 0.10 0.50 0.21
C GLU A 159 0.27 -0.84 0.94
N LEU A 160 -0.82 -1.57 1.19
CA LEU A 160 -0.80 -2.94 1.70
C LEU A 160 -0.06 -3.88 0.72
N ALA A 161 -0.36 -3.80 -0.58
CA ALA A 161 0.29 -4.62 -1.60
C ALA A 161 1.80 -4.32 -1.70
N ARG A 162 2.18 -3.05 -1.60
CA ARG A 162 3.58 -2.61 -1.52
C ARG A 162 4.28 -3.14 -0.28
N ALA A 163 3.65 -3.00 0.90
CA ALA A 163 4.19 -3.50 2.16
C ALA A 163 4.37 -5.03 2.13
N ARG A 164 3.39 -5.78 1.61
CA ARG A 164 3.50 -7.25 1.41
C ARG A 164 4.63 -7.62 0.46
N THR A 165 4.81 -6.88 -0.62
CA THR A 165 5.94 -7.13 -1.54
C THR A 165 7.29 -6.96 -0.82
N ARG A 166 7.39 -6.04 0.14
CA ARG A 166 8.59 -5.84 0.95
C ARG A 166 8.84 -6.93 2.00
N THR A 167 7.81 -7.65 2.45
CA THR A 167 7.98 -8.78 3.40
C THR A 167 8.54 -10.03 2.72
N HIS A 168 8.45 -10.14 1.39
CA HIS A 168 9.03 -11.26 0.66
C HIS A 168 10.57 -11.20 0.64
N PRO A 169 11.24 -12.38 0.73
CA PRO A 169 12.68 -12.44 0.54
C PRO A 169 13.05 -11.96 -0.88
N ARG A 170 14.30 -11.52 -1.04
CA ARG A 170 14.83 -11.15 -2.36
C ARG A 170 14.73 -12.38 -3.27
N GLY A 171 13.97 -12.27 -4.36
CA GLY A 171 13.68 -13.39 -5.24
C GLY A 171 12.63 -13.06 -6.30
N PRO A 172 12.29 -14.02 -7.16
CA PRO A 172 11.39 -13.80 -8.31
C PRO A 172 10.01 -13.30 -7.88
N ARG A 173 9.51 -13.75 -6.72
CA ARG A 173 8.23 -13.30 -6.16
C ARG A 173 8.22 -11.80 -5.85
N ARG A 174 9.32 -11.27 -5.31
CA ARG A 174 9.46 -9.84 -5.01
C ARG A 174 9.56 -9.01 -6.30
N TRP A 175 10.29 -9.52 -7.29
CA TRP A 175 10.37 -8.90 -8.61
C TRP A 175 9.02 -8.84 -9.32
N ALA A 176 8.26 -9.93 -9.33
CA ALA A 176 6.91 -9.94 -9.87
C ALA A 176 6.01 -8.90 -9.19
N GLY A 177 6.13 -8.74 -7.87
CA GLY A 177 5.44 -7.67 -7.14
C GLY A 177 5.84 -6.27 -7.60
N HIS A 178 7.13 -5.99 -7.77
CA HIS A 178 7.61 -4.70 -8.27
C HIS A 178 7.16 -4.41 -9.71
N ILE A 179 7.19 -5.41 -10.58
CA ILE A 179 6.68 -5.29 -11.95
C ILE A 179 5.18 -4.95 -11.92
N SER A 180 4.40 -5.60 -11.05
CA SER A 180 2.98 -5.29 -10.90
C SER A 180 2.72 -3.88 -10.35
N ASP A 181 3.55 -3.38 -9.43
CA ASP A 181 3.47 -1.98 -8.95
C ASP A 181 3.70 -0.99 -10.10
N VAL A 182 4.74 -1.25 -10.91
CA VAL A 182 5.16 -0.38 -12.01
C VAL A 182 4.16 -0.39 -13.17
N LEU A 183 3.65 -1.58 -13.55
CA LEU A 183 2.75 -1.71 -14.70
C LEU A 183 1.34 -1.23 -14.39
N CYS A 184 0.76 -1.66 -13.26
CA CYS A 184 -0.66 -1.45 -12.99
C CYS A 184 -0.97 -0.98 -11.56
N GLY A 185 0.04 -0.66 -10.75
CA GLY A 185 -0.14 -0.33 -9.34
C GLY A 185 -0.90 -1.44 -8.60
N TYR A 186 -0.58 -2.71 -8.85
CA TYR A 186 -1.31 -3.88 -8.33
C TYR A 186 -2.81 -3.93 -8.70
N GLY A 187 -3.20 -3.23 -9.76
CA GLY A 187 -4.60 -3.12 -10.21
C GLY A 187 -5.37 -1.96 -9.59
N TYR A 188 -4.77 -1.18 -8.69
CA TYR A 188 -5.40 0.01 -8.09
C TYR A 188 -5.27 1.26 -8.97
N ARG A 189 -4.36 1.26 -9.96
CA ARG A 189 -4.13 2.40 -10.86
C ARG A 189 -4.26 1.97 -12.33
N PRO A 190 -5.45 1.59 -12.81
CA PRO A 190 -5.62 1.11 -14.18
C PRO A 190 -5.21 2.13 -15.24
N PHE A 191 -5.34 3.44 -14.96
CA PHE A 191 -4.92 4.49 -15.88
C PHE A 191 -3.41 4.54 -16.14
N TRP A 192 -2.57 3.96 -15.26
CA TRP A 192 -1.13 3.83 -15.54
C TRP A 192 -0.86 2.92 -16.75
N LEU A 193 -1.72 1.93 -17.00
CA LEU A 193 -1.60 1.11 -18.21
C LEU A 193 -1.82 1.93 -19.48
N LEU A 194 -2.66 2.96 -19.45
CA LEU A 194 -2.81 3.85 -20.61
C LEU A 194 -1.51 4.60 -20.91
N GLY A 195 -0.79 5.02 -19.86
CA GLY A 195 0.55 5.58 -19.98
C GLY A 195 1.55 4.57 -20.57
N TRP A 196 1.48 3.30 -20.16
CA TRP A 196 2.31 2.23 -20.73
C TRP A 196 1.98 1.93 -22.19
N VAL A 197 0.69 1.92 -22.55
CA VAL A 197 0.22 1.79 -23.93
C VAL A 197 0.75 2.94 -24.79
N ALA A 198 0.65 4.19 -24.31
CA ALA A 198 1.21 5.34 -25.00
C ALA A 198 2.75 5.24 -25.15
N ALA A 199 3.45 4.81 -24.11
CA ALA A 199 4.90 4.60 -24.17
C ALA A 199 5.28 3.49 -25.16
N GLN A 200 4.55 2.37 -25.19
CA GLN A 200 4.74 1.30 -26.17
C GLN A 200 4.55 1.82 -27.60
N LEU A 201 3.46 2.55 -27.86
CA LEU A 201 3.20 3.17 -29.17
C LEU A 201 4.36 4.08 -29.61
N VAL A 202 4.89 4.92 -28.72
CA VAL A 202 6.03 5.80 -29.02
C VAL A 202 7.29 4.98 -29.33
N ILE A 203 7.59 3.95 -28.54
CA ILE A 203 8.77 3.09 -28.72
C ILE A 203 8.68 2.33 -30.05
N PHE A 204 7.54 1.70 -30.35
CA PHE A 204 7.33 0.98 -31.61
C PHE A 204 7.37 1.92 -32.80
N THR A 205 6.73 3.09 -32.71
CA THR A 205 6.78 4.11 -33.77
C THR A 205 8.21 4.59 -34.00
N ALA A 206 8.96 4.92 -32.96
CA ALA A 206 10.34 5.38 -33.10
C ALA A 206 11.24 4.29 -33.70
N THR A 207 11.10 3.04 -33.25
CA THR A 207 11.86 1.91 -33.79
C THR A 207 11.47 1.62 -35.24
N GLY A 208 10.18 1.70 -35.55
CA GLY A 208 9.64 1.58 -36.91
C GLY A 208 10.24 2.64 -37.83
N LEU A 209 10.26 3.91 -37.41
CA LEU A 209 10.85 5.00 -38.19
C LEU A 209 12.35 4.82 -38.43
N LEU A 210 13.10 4.29 -37.45
CA LEU A 210 14.53 3.98 -37.61
C LEU A 210 14.78 2.83 -38.58
N LEU A 211 13.86 1.86 -38.66
CA LEU A 211 13.98 0.66 -39.51
C LEU A 211 13.30 0.78 -40.87
N ALA A 212 12.41 1.77 -41.04
CA ALA A 212 11.56 1.94 -42.22
C ALA A 212 12.32 2.37 -43.49
N GLY A 213 13.56 2.85 -43.35
CA GLY A 213 14.41 3.24 -44.49
C GLY A 213 13.79 4.35 -45.32
N ASN A 214 13.17 4.00 -46.45
CA ASN A 214 12.59 4.92 -47.44
C ASN A 214 11.05 5.06 -47.34
N ALA A 215 10.38 4.36 -46.42
CA ALA A 215 8.94 4.47 -46.30
C ALA A 215 8.52 5.85 -45.80
N SER A 216 7.31 6.28 -46.18
CA SER A 216 6.75 7.56 -45.71
C SER A 216 6.63 7.55 -44.18
N THR A 217 7.12 8.59 -43.52
CA THR A 217 6.99 8.79 -42.07
C THR A 217 5.53 8.69 -41.63
N ALA A 218 4.61 9.28 -42.40
CA ALA A 218 3.19 9.27 -42.11
C ALA A 218 2.59 7.86 -42.21
N GLU A 219 3.04 7.06 -43.18
CA GLU A 219 2.59 5.68 -43.38
C GLU A 219 3.10 4.78 -42.24
N THR A 220 4.34 4.98 -41.81
CA THR A 220 4.93 4.23 -40.68
C THR A 220 4.19 4.51 -39.37
N VAL A 221 3.90 5.79 -39.08
CA VAL A 221 3.11 6.18 -37.90
C VAL A 221 1.69 5.62 -37.97
N TYR A 222 1.03 5.75 -39.13
CA TYR A 222 -0.31 5.20 -39.34
C TYR A 222 -0.33 3.68 -39.11
N MET A 223 0.66 2.96 -39.64
CA MET A 223 0.77 1.52 -39.43
C MET A 223 1.02 1.17 -37.98
N CYS A 224 1.97 1.80 -37.26
CA CYS A 224 2.16 1.50 -35.83
C CYS A 224 0.88 1.70 -35.01
N VAL A 225 0.18 2.83 -35.20
CA VAL A 225 -1.06 3.12 -34.46
C VAL A 225 -2.16 2.11 -34.77
N THR A 226 -2.36 1.78 -36.05
CA THR A 226 -3.41 0.83 -36.46
C THR A 226 -3.07 -0.60 -36.07
N SER A 227 -1.81 -1.00 -36.18
CA SER A 227 -1.30 -2.34 -35.84
C SER A 227 -1.40 -2.65 -34.35
N PHE A 228 -1.29 -1.62 -33.51
CA PHE A 228 -1.43 -1.76 -32.06
C PHE A 228 -2.88 -2.06 -31.66
N LEU A 229 -3.85 -1.50 -32.38
CA LEU A 229 -5.28 -1.69 -32.10
C LEU A 229 -5.87 -2.90 -32.84
N ASN A 230 -5.34 -3.21 -34.02
CA ASN A 230 -5.83 -4.27 -34.88
C ASN A 230 -4.64 -5.06 -35.42
N PRO A 231 -4.55 -6.39 -35.18
CA PRO A 231 -3.46 -7.19 -35.71
C PRO A 231 -3.37 -7.08 -37.23
N LEU A 232 -2.17 -6.80 -37.75
CA LEU A 232 -1.96 -6.71 -39.19
C LEU A 232 -2.18 -8.05 -39.89
N GLY A 233 -2.78 -8.00 -41.08
CA GLY A 233 -2.91 -9.15 -41.95
C GLY A 233 -1.61 -9.48 -42.69
N PRO A 234 -1.49 -10.69 -43.26
CA PRO A 234 -0.35 -11.07 -44.10
C PRO A 234 -0.13 -10.15 -45.32
N GLY A 235 -1.18 -9.47 -45.79
CA GLY A 235 -1.13 -8.53 -46.91
C GLY A 235 -0.49 -7.18 -46.56
N ASP A 236 -0.62 -6.73 -45.31
CA ASP A 236 -0.24 -5.38 -44.90
C ASP A 236 1.28 -5.22 -44.71
N THR A 237 2.01 -6.34 -44.64
CA THR A 237 3.46 -6.36 -44.38
C THR A 237 4.32 -6.66 -45.61
N GLN A 238 3.71 -6.83 -46.78
CA GLN A 238 4.40 -7.28 -48.00
C GLN A 238 5.43 -6.26 -48.48
N ASN A 239 5.12 -4.97 -48.40
CA ASN A 239 5.98 -3.87 -48.83
C ASN A 239 6.97 -3.40 -47.75
N LEU A 240 6.90 -3.97 -46.54
CA LEU A 240 7.79 -3.61 -45.44
C LEU A 240 9.15 -4.28 -45.57
N HIS A 241 10.17 -3.58 -45.08
CA HIS A 241 11.52 -4.12 -44.92
C HIS A 241 11.49 -5.40 -44.06
N ALA A 242 12.30 -6.40 -44.42
CA ALA A 242 12.27 -7.72 -43.79
C ALA A 242 12.47 -7.67 -42.26
N ALA A 243 13.29 -6.73 -41.77
CA ALA A 243 13.54 -6.53 -40.35
C ALA A 243 12.38 -5.85 -39.60
N ALA A 244 11.48 -5.13 -40.29
CA ALA A 244 10.34 -4.47 -39.69
C ALA A 244 9.16 -5.42 -39.44
N ARG A 245 9.03 -6.50 -40.23
CA ARG A 245 7.96 -7.50 -40.08
C ARG A 245 7.85 -8.13 -38.68
N PRO A 246 8.93 -8.63 -38.05
CA PRO A 246 8.85 -9.17 -36.70
C PRO A 246 8.52 -8.09 -35.65
N LEU A 247 8.93 -6.83 -35.86
CA LEU A 247 8.61 -5.72 -34.96
C LEU A 247 7.10 -5.50 -34.89
N PHE A 248 6.44 -5.39 -36.04
CA PHE A 248 4.99 -5.17 -36.11
C PHE A 248 4.19 -6.38 -35.58
N ALA A 249 4.68 -7.61 -35.78
CA ALA A 249 4.06 -8.80 -35.18
C ALA A 249 4.12 -8.75 -33.64
N VAL A 250 5.26 -8.35 -33.08
CA VAL A 250 5.43 -8.17 -31.63
C VAL A 250 4.56 -7.01 -31.12
N GLU A 251 4.47 -5.90 -31.87
CA GLU A 251 3.62 -4.76 -31.55
C GLU A 251 2.14 -5.16 -31.43
N SER A 252 1.59 -5.87 -32.43
CA SER A 252 0.20 -6.31 -32.40
C SER A 252 -0.10 -7.27 -31.24
N TRP A 253 0.84 -8.16 -30.91
CA TRP A 253 0.69 -9.05 -29.77
C TRP A 253 0.76 -8.29 -28.43
N ALA A 254 1.71 -7.36 -28.31
CA ALA A 254 1.84 -6.49 -27.14
C ALA A 254 0.59 -5.60 -26.95
N GLY A 255 0.03 -5.06 -28.03
CA GLY A 255 -1.21 -4.28 -28.01
C GLY A 255 -2.40 -5.12 -27.55
N THR A 256 -2.55 -6.34 -28.10
CA THR A 256 -3.61 -7.28 -27.70
C THR A 256 -3.53 -7.65 -26.21
N VAL A 257 -2.34 -7.99 -25.72
CA VAL A 257 -2.12 -8.32 -24.30
C VAL A 257 -2.40 -7.10 -23.41
N SER A 258 -1.91 -5.91 -23.78
CA SER A 258 -2.09 -4.70 -22.99
C SER A 258 -3.55 -4.28 -22.90
N MET A 259 -4.28 -4.32 -24.03
CA MET A 259 -5.73 -4.04 -24.06
C MET A 259 -6.54 -5.05 -23.25
N SER A 260 -6.20 -6.35 -23.32
CA SER A 260 -6.86 -7.40 -22.55
C SER A 260 -6.68 -7.20 -21.04
N VAL A 261 -5.45 -6.89 -20.60
CA VAL A 261 -5.15 -6.61 -19.19
C VAL A 261 -5.86 -5.33 -18.73
N PHE A 262 -5.84 -4.27 -19.54
CA PHE A 262 -6.52 -3.03 -19.24
C PHE A 262 -8.03 -3.23 -19.06
N PHE A 263 -8.67 -3.95 -19.98
CA PHE A 263 -10.10 -4.27 -19.89
C PHE A 263 -10.42 -5.11 -18.65
N ALA A 264 -9.61 -6.14 -18.35
CA ALA A 264 -9.77 -6.95 -17.15
C ALA A 264 -9.69 -6.10 -15.86
N LEU A 265 -8.78 -5.12 -15.81
CA LEU A 265 -8.67 -4.22 -14.66
C LEU A 265 -9.83 -3.22 -14.58
N LEU A 266 -10.33 -2.70 -15.71
CA LEU A 266 -11.50 -1.84 -15.73
C LEU A 266 -12.74 -2.57 -15.22
N VAL A 267 -12.98 -3.79 -15.71
CA VAL A 267 -14.09 -4.64 -15.27
C VAL A 267 -13.99 -4.91 -13.77
N ARG A 268 -12.79 -5.26 -13.27
CA ARG A 268 -12.56 -5.46 -11.84
C ARG A 268 -12.82 -4.20 -11.02
N LYS A 269 -12.42 -3.03 -11.51
CA LYS A 269 -12.67 -1.75 -10.84
C LYS A 269 -14.17 -1.44 -10.82
N TRP A 270 -14.87 -1.71 -11.92
CA TRP A 270 -16.30 -1.47 -12.03
C TRP A 270 -17.13 -2.34 -11.09
N PHE A 271 -16.77 -3.61 -10.90
CA PHE A 271 -17.44 -4.49 -9.92
C PHE A 271 -17.10 -4.19 -8.45
N ARG A 272 -16.14 -3.30 -8.18
CA ARG A 272 -15.81 -2.86 -6.81
C ARG A 272 -16.54 -1.57 -6.40
N MET A 273 -17.04 -0.81 -7.37
CA MET A 273 -17.85 0.39 -7.16
C MET A 273 -19.34 0.01 -7.14
#